data_AF-A0AB39YLD4-F1
#
_entry.id   AF-A0AB39YLD4-F1
#
_cell.length_a   1.000
_cell.length_b   1.000
_cell.length_c   1.000
_cell.angle_alpha   90.00
_cell.angle_beta   90.00
_cell.angle_gamma   90.00
#
_symmetry.space_group_name_H-M   'P 1'
#
loop_
_entity.id
_entity.type
_entity.pdbx_description
1 polymer ?
#
loop_
_entity_poly.entity_id
_entity_poly.type
_entity_poly.pdbx_seq_one_letter_code
_entity_poly.pdbx_strand_id
1 'polypeptide(L)'
;MVGLDADLTVSVGPALLYRGPAFPVVELARSLFLWLNEANRGDFMFDSMSFEEVGAFSLTRGSSGWVVGSVFSPDVVSNPLDWAEVERGCRDFLSQIEFDVLSLGLDPGEVIHR
;
A
#
# COMPACT_ATOMS: atom_id res chain seq x y z
N MET A 1 0.54 6.43 20.13
CA MET A 1 0.54 6.11 18.70
C MET A 1 1.99 5.87 18.32
N VAL A 2 2.34 4.64 17.97
CA VAL A 2 3.69 4.31 17.48
C VAL A 2 3.65 4.47 15.97
N GLY A 3 4.40 5.43 15.42
CA GLY A 3 4.59 5.59 13.98
C GLY A 3 5.79 4.77 13.54
N LEU A 4 5.65 3.97 12.49
CA LEU A 4 6.73 3.20 11.90
C LEU A 4 6.84 3.59 10.44
N ASP A 5 7.97 4.21 10.12
CA ASP A 5 8.28 4.71 8.81
C ASP A 5 9.39 3.87 8.17
N ALA A 6 9.25 3.56 6.89
CA ALA A 6 10.25 2.82 6.13
C ALA A 6 10.32 3.34 4.70
N ASP A 7 11.37 2.96 3.97
CA ASP A 7 11.43 3.23 2.54
C ASP A 7 10.40 2.36 1.81
N LEU A 8 9.33 2.97 1.28
CA LEU A 8 8.40 2.27 0.41
C LEU A 8 8.92 2.32 -1.02
N THR A 9 8.98 1.15 -1.67
CA THR A 9 9.32 1.02 -3.09
C THR A 9 8.18 0.33 -3.82
N VAL A 10 7.67 0.98 -4.87
CA VAL A 10 6.71 0.39 -5.81
C VAL A 10 7.44 0.09 -7.11
N SER A 11 7.35 -1.15 -7.59
CA SER A 11 8.02 -1.58 -8.83
C SER A 11 7.16 -2.52 -9.67
N VAL A 12 7.41 -2.53 -10.97
CA VAL A 12 6.81 -3.48 -11.93
C VAL A 12 7.95 -4.19 -12.65
N GLY A 13 8.18 -5.45 -12.29
CA GLY A 13 9.38 -6.17 -12.74
C GLY A 13 10.65 -5.41 -12.33
N PRO A 14 11.56 -5.08 -13.27
CA PRO A 14 12.78 -4.32 -12.95
C PRO A 14 12.57 -2.80 -12.85
N ALA A 15 11.37 -2.27 -13.17
CA ALA A 15 11.13 -0.83 -13.24
C ALA A 15 10.65 -0.27 -11.88
N LEU A 16 11.33 0.76 -11.37
CA LEU A 16 10.91 1.52 -10.18
C LEU A 16 9.85 2.56 -10.56
N LEU A 17 8.64 2.43 -10.00
CA LEU A 17 7.55 3.38 -10.20
C LEU A 17 7.58 4.51 -9.18
N TYR A 18 7.87 4.18 -7.92
CA TYR A 18 7.88 5.15 -6.83
C TYR A 18 8.82 4.71 -5.71
N ARG A 19 9.51 5.67 -5.10
CA ARG A 19 10.23 5.48 -3.84
C ARG A 19 9.90 6.63 -2.89
N GLY A 20 9.32 6.30 -1.75
CA GLY A 20 9.05 7.24 -0.67
C GLY A 20 9.94 6.95 0.53
N PRO A 21 10.90 7.82 0.89
CA PRO A 21 11.63 7.66 2.14
C PRO A 21 10.71 7.97 3.33
N ALA A 22 10.91 7.26 4.45
CA ALA A 22 10.11 7.45 5.66
C ALA A 22 8.58 7.42 5.42
N PHE A 23 8.13 6.48 4.60
CA PHE A 23 6.72 6.27 4.30
C PHE A 23 6.04 5.54 5.47
N PRO A 24 4.80 5.91 5.86
CA PRO A 24 4.08 5.30 6.99
C PRO A 24 3.55 3.91 6.62
N VAL A 25 4.45 2.93 6.56
CA VAL A 25 4.18 1.59 6.02
C VAL A 25 3.21 0.77 6.86
N VAL A 26 3.18 0.98 8.18
CA VAL A 26 2.20 0.30 9.06
C VAL A 26 0.79 0.85 8.86
N GLU A 27 0.65 2.17 8.66
CA GLU A 27 -0.63 2.77 8.33
C GLU A 27 -1.12 2.29 6.96
N LEU A 28 -0.22 2.22 5.97
CA LEU A 28 -0.53 1.66 4.66
C LEU A 28 -0.97 0.20 4.75
N ALA A 29 -0.25 -0.63 5.51
CA ALA A 29 -0.60 -2.03 5.74
C ALA A 29 -2.00 -2.16 6.34
N ARG A 30 -2.30 -1.40 7.40
CA ARG A 30 -3.63 -1.40 8.01
C ARG A 30 -4.73 -1.01 7.00
N SER A 31 -4.54 0.10 6.29
CA SER A 31 -5.53 0.60 5.33
C SER A 31 -5.75 -0.40 4.19
N LEU A 32 -4.70 -1.04 3.68
CA LEU A 32 -4.80 -2.09 2.67
C LEU A 32 -5.50 -3.34 3.21
N PHE A 33 -5.20 -3.76 4.44
CA PHE A 33 -5.88 -4.90 5.07
C PHE A 33 -7.39 -4.68 5.15
N LEU A 34 -7.82 -3.50 5.58
CA LEU A 34 -9.25 -3.16 5.65
C LEU A 34 -9.89 -3.16 4.26
N TRP A 35 -9.27 -2.49 3.29
CA TRP A 35 -9.74 -2.43 1.91
C TRP A 35 -9.81 -3.82 1.24
N LEU A 36 -8.83 -4.69 1.51
CA LEU A 36 -8.81 -6.07 1.01
C LEU A 36 -9.94 -6.94 1.56
N ASN A 37 -10.51 -6.60 2.70
CA ASN A 37 -11.61 -7.33 3.33
C ASN A 37 -12.99 -6.74 2.99
N GLU A 38 -13.05 -5.65 2.24
CA GLU A 38 -14.31 -5.03 1.85
C GLU A 38 -14.97 -5.75 0.65
N ALA A 39 -16.25 -6.11 0.78
CA ALA A 39 -16.96 -6.91 -0.22
C ALA A 39 -17.23 -6.14 -1.54
N ASN A 40 -17.49 -4.84 -1.46
CA ASN A 40 -17.75 -3.96 -2.61
C ASN A 40 -16.65 -2.90 -2.75
N ARG A 41 -15.38 -3.33 -2.69
CA ARG A 41 -14.24 -2.39 -2.67
C ARG A 41 -14.20 -1.54 -3.94
N GLY A 42 -14.20 -0.22 -3.72
CA GLY A 42 -13.91 0.78 -4.74
C GLY A 42 -12.40 0.93 -4.96
N ASP A 43 -12.02 2.08 -5.48
CA ASP A 43 -10.61 2.47 -5.56
C ASP A 43 -10.01 2.62 -4.16
N PHE A 44 -8.74 2.26 -4.02
CA PHE A 44 -7.96 2.53 -2.82
C PHE A 44 -7.17 3.84 -3.00
N MET A 45 -7.37 4.76 -2.07
CA MET A 45 -6.59 5.98 -1.98
C MET A 45 -5.98 6.04 -0.57
N PHE A 46 -4.66 5.99 -0.48
CA PHE A 46 -4.00 6.04 0.81
C PHE A 46 -4.14 7.43 1.44
N ASP A 47 -4.84 7.48 2.57
CA ASP A 47 -5.06 8.66 3.39
C ASP A 47 -4.29 8.49 4.71
N SER A 48 -3.35 9.39 4.96
CA SER A 48 -2.49 9.36 6.15
C SER A 48 -2.21 10.79 6.58
N MET A 49 -2.18 11.02 7.89
CA MET A 49 -1.82 12.32 8.47
C MET A 49 -0.37 12.72 8.19
N SER A 50 0.46 11.79 7.71
CA SER A 50 1.85 12.04 7.31
C SER A 50 1.96 12.74 5.96
N PHE A 51 0.87 12.83 5.20
CA PHE A 51 0.82 13.53 3.91
C PHE A 51 -0.29 14.59 3.90
N GLU A 52 -0.03 15.72 3.24
CA GLU A 52 -1.06 16.73 3.00
C GLU A 52 -2.05 16.27 1.92
N GLU A 53 -1.55 15.53 0.94
CA GLU A 53 -2.32 15.03 -0.21
C GLU A 53 -2.74 13.56 -0.01
N VAL A 54 -4.00 13.25 -0.31
CA VAL A 54 -4.53 11.88 -0.34
C VAL A 54 -4.07 11.18 -1.63
N GLY A 55 -3.68 9.90 -1.51
CA GLY A 55 -3.25 9.11 -2.65
C GLY A 55 -1.74 9.11 -2.87
N ALA A 56 -0.95 9.29 -1.81
CA ALA A 56 0.50 9.05 -1.85
C ALA A 56 0.84 7.64 -2.40
N PHE A 57 -0.06 6.68 -2.17
CA PHE A 57 -0.18 5.40 -2.86
C PHE A 57 -1.65 5.18 -3.24
N SER A 58 -1.93 4.69 -4.44
CA SER A 58 -3.30 4.37 -4.87
C SER A 58 -3.37 3.08 -5.68
N LEU A 59 -4.53 2.42 -5.59
CA LEU A 59 -4.95 1.33 -6.48
C LEU A 59 -6.30 1.71 -7.07
N THR A 60 -6.34 2.07 -8.35
CA THR A 60 -7.57 2.52 -9.00
C THR A 60 -7.97 1.61 -10.15
N ARG A 61 -9.27 1.46 -10.42
CA ARG A 61 -9.76 0.70 -11.57
C ARG A 61 -9.65 1.53 -12.85
N GLY A 62 -8.76 1.12 -13.74
CA GLY A 62 -8.72 1.57 -15.13
C GLY A 62 -9.68 0.77 -16.03
N SER A 63 -9.67 1.12 -17.32
CA SER A 63 -10.50 0.45 -18.35
C SER A 63 -10.11 -1.01 -18.62
N SER A 64 -8.89 -1.39 -18.26
CA SER A 64 -8.25 -2.67 -18.62
C SER A 64 -7.72 -3.45 -17.42
N GLY A 65 -7.97 -2.98 -16.19
CA GLY A 65 -7.46 -3.59 -14.97
C GLY A 65 -7.23 -2.55 -13.88
N TRP A 66 -6.56 -2.95 -12.81
CA TRP A 66 -6.14 -2.05 -11.74
C TRP A 66 -4.82 -1.38 -12.08
N VAL A 67 -4.63 -0.15 -11.64
CA VAL A 67 -3.36 0.55 -11.78
C VAL A 67 -2.87 1.03 -10.43
N VAL A 68 -1.56 0.93 -10.22
CA VAL A 68 -0.86 1.51 -9.07
C VAL A 68 -0.40 2.90 -9.45
N GLY A 69 -0.63 3.87 -8.56
CA GLY A 69 -0.24 5.26 -8.79
C GLY A 69 0.14 5.99 -7.51
N SER A 70 0.50 7.26 -7.71
CA SER A 70 0.76 8.22 -6.64
C SER A 70 0.36 9.63 -7.09
N VAL A 71 -0.29 10.39 -6.22
CA VAL A 71 -0.63 11.81 -6.46
C VAL A 71 0.62 12.67 -6.70
N PHE A 72 1.77 12.26 -6.15
CA PHE A 72 3.05 12.95 -6.34
C PHE A 72 3.70 12.68 -7.71
N SER A 73 3.17 11.74 -8.49
CA SER A 73 3.65 11.41 -9.83
C SER A 73 2.47 10.97 -10.72
N PRO A 74 1.52 11.88 -11.02
CA PRO A 74 0.24 11.52 -11.65
C PRO A 74 0.39 10.95 -13.06
N ASP A 75 1.48 11.29 -13.75
CA ASP A 75 1.78 10.80 -15.10
C ASP A 75 2.51 9.44 -15.09
N VAL A 76 2.84 8.90 -13.92
CA VAL A 76 3.56 7.63 -13.73
C VAL A 76 2.67 6.63 -13.03
N VAL A 77 2.17 5.66 -13.80
CA VAL A 77 1.35 4.55 -13.29
C VAL A 77 1.93 3.21 -13.70
N SER A 78 1.53 2.15 -13.00
CA SER A 78 1.84 0.79 -13.44
C SER A 78 1.14 0.45 -14.76
N ASN A 79 1.61 -0.61 -15.42
CA ASN A 79 0.76 -1.32 -16.37
C ASN A 79 -0.52 -1.80 -15.65
N PRO A 80 -1.64 -1.98 -16.38
CA PRO A 80 -2.84 -2.58 -15.81
C PRO A 80 -2.54 -3.98 -15.26
N LEU A 81 -2.97 -4.20 -14.02
CA LEU A 81 -2.86 -5.46 -13.28
C LEU A 81 -4.24 -6.12 -13.20
N ASP A 82 -4.27 -7.44 -13.25
CA ASP A 82 -5.50 -8.15 -12.88
C ASP A 82 -5.73 -8.12 -11.36
N TRP A 83 -6.93 -8.50 -10.92
CA TRP A 83 -7.25 -8.51 -9.50
C TRP A 83 -6.37 -9.47 -8.69
N ALA A 84 -6.03 -10.63 -9.26
CA ALA A 84 -5.24 -11.64 -8.56
C ALA A 84 -3.80 -11.15 -8.32
N GLU A 85 -3.24 -10.37 -9.25
CA GLU A 85 -1.94 -9.71 -9.10
C GLU A 85 -1.96 -8.64 -8.01
N VAL A 86 -3.00 -7.79 -7.98
CA VAL A 86 -3.18 -6.78 -6.93
C VAL A 86 -3.34 -7.45 -5.57
N GLU A 87 -4.23 -8.44 -5.47
CA GLU A 87 -4.48 -9.14 -4.22
C GLU A 87 -3.21 -9.82 -3.70
N ARG A 88 -2.48 -10.53 -4.56
CA ARG A 88 -1.21 -11.16 -4.20
C ARG A 88 -0.19 -10.14 -3.72
N GLY A 89 0.03 -9.07 -4.49
CA GLY A 89 1.01 -8.03 -4.12
C GLY A 89 0.69 -7.35 -2.79
N CYS A 90 -0.60 -7.07 -2.54
CA CYS A 90 -1.02 -6.52 -1.25
C CYS A 90 -0.78 -7.51 -0.10
N ARG A 91 -1.11 -8.79 -0.30
CA ARG A 91 -0.89 -9.83 0.73
C ARG A 91 0.59 -10.05 1.03
N ASP A 92 1.44 -10.07 0.00
CA ASP A 92 2.90 -10.18 0.16
C ASP A 92 3.46 -8.99 0.96
N PHE A 93 2.99 -7.77 0.65
CA PHE A 93 3.34 -6.57 1.42
C PHE A 93 2.88 -6.67 2.88
N LEU A 94 1.63 -7.07 3.14
CA LEU A 94 1.12 -7.26 4.50
C LEU A 94 1.97 -8.26 5.29
N SER A 95 2.29 -9.42 4.71
CA SER A 95 3.12 -10.42 5.37
C SER A 95 4.53 -9.92 5.69
N GLN A 96 5.12 -9.09 4.82
CA GLN A 96 6.42 -8.49 5.08
C GLN A 96 6.34 -7.50 6.26
N ILE A 97 5.33 -6.61 6.29
CA ILE A 97 5.17 -5.65 7.39
C ILE A 97 4.86 -6.37 8.71
N GLU A 98 4.04 -7.42 8.70
CA GLU A 98 3.78 -8.24 9.88
C GLU A 98 5.07 -8.87 10.43
N PHE A 99 5.91 -9.41 9.55
CA PHE A 99 7.21 -9.96 9.93
C PHE A 99 8.13 -8.88 10.53
N ASP A 100 8.18 -7.69 9.94
CA ASP A 100 9.02 -6.58 10.42
C ASP A 100 8.54 -6.07 11.78
N VAL A 101 7.22 -5.90 11.97
CA VAL A 101 6.59 -5.52 13.24
C VAL A 101 6.89 -6.54 14.33
N LEU A 102 6.75 -7.85 14.03
CA LEU A 102 7.11 -8.92 14.97
C LEU A 102 8.59 -8.88 15.34
N SER A 103 9.47 -8.63 14.36
CA SER A 103 10.91 -8.55 14.56
C SER A 103 11.33 -7.39 15.48
N LEU A 104 10.49 -6.36 15.59
CA LEU A 104 10.64 -5.25 16.52
C LEU A 104 10.02 -5.52 17.90
N GLY A 105 9.45 -6.71 18.12
CA GLY A 105 8.81 -7.09 19.38
C GLY A 105 7.40 -6.52 19.58
N LEU A 106 6.76 -6.07 18.50
CA LEU A 106 5.38 -5.58 18.50
C LEU A 106 4.44 -6.68 17.98
N ASP A 107 3.17 -6.66 18.42
CA ASP A 107 2.14 -7.57 17.92
C ASP A 107 1.44 -6.96 16.70
N PRO A 108 1.55 -7.55 15.49
CA PRO A 108 0.84 -7.09 14.30
C PRO A 108 -0.67 -7.03 14.49
N GLY A 109 -1.25 -7.92 15.31
CA GLY A 109 -2.69 -7.93 15.59
C GLY A 109 -3.17 -6.62 16.21
N GLU A 110 -2.34 -6.00 17.05
CA GLU A 110 -2.65 -4.75 17.73
C GLU A 110 -2.46 -3.51 16.85
N VAL A 111 -1.66 -3.60 15.78
CA VAL A 111 -1.28 -2.44 14.95
C VAL A 111 -1.87 -2.46 13.53
N ILE A 112 -2.04 -3.64 12.91
CA ILE A 112 -2.55 -3.81 11.53
C ILE A 112 -3.99 -4.31 11.52
N HIS A 113 -4.34 -5.29 12.36
CA HIS A 113 -5.62 -6.01 12.27
C HIS A 113 -6.74 -5.42 13.13
N ARG A 114 -6.42 -4.38 13.89
CA ARG A 114 -7.32 -3.77 14.88
C ARG A 114 -8.46 -2.97 14.27
#